data_AF-A0A920EBI4-F1
#
_entry.id   AF-A0A920EBI4-F1
#
_cell.length_a   1.000
_cell.length_b   1.000
_cell.length_c   1.000
_cell.angle_alpha   90.00
_cell.angle_beta   90.00
_cell.angle_gamma   90.00
#
_symmetry.space_group_name_H-M   'P 1'
#
loop_
_entity.id
_entity.type
_entity.pdbx_description
1 polymer ?
#
loop_
_entity_poly.entity_id
_entity_poly.type
_entity_poly.pdbx_seq_one_letter_code
_entity_poly.pdbx_strand_id
1 'polypeptide(L)'
;MQDAVIITGSAAGLGKALSHTLSSIGSNVIGIDKNTSADIIADLSTAHGRQLAVSSALDLCPRPKAVVANAGLSPIHEDPFAILEVNWLGVKDVLDSFLHPLSKNKGGCAVAISSIGAAVGGDKN
;
A
#
# COMPACT_ATOMS: atom_id res chain seq x y z
N MET A 1 -4.77 -17.38 -4.00
CA MET A 1 -3.31 -17.34 -4.26
C MET A 1 -2.59 -17.31 -2.92
N GLN A 2 -1.49 -18.03 -2.68
CA GLN A 2 -0.96 -18.21 -1.31
C GLN A 2 0.31 -17.41 -0.95
N ASP A 3 0.94 -16.68 -1.87
CA ASP A 3 2.21 -15.98 -1.59
C ASP A 3 2.40 -14.70 -2.45
N ALA A 4 1.36 -13.87 -2.54
CA ALA A 4 1.43 -12.61 -3.30
C ALA A 4 2.17 -11.50 -2.53
N VAL A 5 2.71 -10.54 -3.28
CA VAL A 5 3.12 -9.23 -2.76
C VAL A 5 1.95 -8.26 -2.94
N ILE A 6 1.43 -7.74 -1.85
CA ILE A 6 0.36 -6.74 -1.84
C ILE A 6 0.99 -5.35 -1.95
N ILE A 7 0.54 -4.51 -2.89
CA ILE A 7 1.14 -3.17 -3.12
C ILE A 7 0.05 -2.12 -3.18
N THR A 8 0.10 -1.12 -2.31
CA THR A 8 -0.79 0.05 -2.41
C THR A 8 -0.21 1.13 -3.34
N GLY A 9 -1.06 1.86 -4.05
CA GLY A 9 -0.63 2.86 -5.04
C GLY A 9 0.00 2.21 -6.27
N SER A 10 -0.49 1.04 -6.68
CA SER A 10 0.11 0.20 -7.72
C SER A 10 -0.14 0.68 -9.15
N ALA A 11 -1.02 1.67 -9.37
CA ALA A 11 -1.39 2.08 -10.72
C ALA A 11 -0.46 3.14 -11.33
N ALA A 12 0.39 3.78 -10.53
CA ALA A 12 1.29 4.85 -10.98
C ALA A 12 2.65 4.84 -10.27
N GLY A 13 3.58 5.64 -10.79
CA GLY A 13 4.88 5.95 -10.17
C GLY A 13 5.66 4.71 -9.73
N LEU A 14 6.20 4.78 -8.50
CA LEU A 14 7.02 3.73 -7.90
C LEU A 14 6.26 2.41 -7.75
N GLY A 15 4.98 2.48 -7.36
CA GLY A 15 4.15 1.29 -7.17
C GLY A 15 3.95 0.51 -8.46
N LYS A 16 3.64 1.18 -9.57
CA LYS A 16 3.53 0.53 -10.89
C LYS A 16 4.84 -0.10 -11.33
N ALA A 17 5.95 0.63 -11.17
CA ALA A 17 7.27 0.12 -11.54
C ALA A 17 7.66 -1.10 -10.69
N LEU A 18 7.34 -1.08 -9.40
CA LEU A 18 7.57 -2.20 -8.49
C LEU A 18 6.71 -3.40 -8.84
N SER A 19 5.40 -3.20 -9.08
CA SER A 19 4.50 -4.27 -9.54
C SER A 19 5.02 -4.93 -10.81
N HIS A 20 5.41 -4.15 -11.81
CA HIS A 20 5.97 -4.68 -13.05
C HIS A 20 7.27 -5.45 -12.82
N THR A 21 8.18 -4.89 -12.01
CA THR A 21 9.47 -5.52 -11.71
C THR A 21 9.28 -6.86 -11.01
N LEU A 22 8.44 -6.92 -9.96
CA LEU A 22 8.17 -8.15 -9.22
C LEU A 22 7.48 -9.20 -10.08
N SER A 23 6.49 -8.80 -10.89
CA SER A 23 5.83 -9.71 -11.84
C SER A 23 6.80 -10.24 -12.90
N SER A 24 7.71 -9.39 -13.41
CA SER A 24 8.70 -9.80 -14.42
C SER A 24 9.69 -10.85 -13.92
N ILE A 25 9.94 -10.91 -12.60
CA ILE A 25 10.77 -11.93 -11.97
C ILE A 25 9.96 -13.11 -11.41
N GLY A 26 8.69 -13.23 -11.82
CA GLY A 26 7.81 -14.37 -11.48
C GLY A 26 7.13 -14.29 -10.11
N SER A 27 7.18 -13.14 -9.42
CA SER A 27 6.39 -12.95 -8.20
C SER A 27 4.94 -12.65 -8.55
N ASN A 28 4.00 -13.20 -7.77
CA ASN A 28 2.62 -12.76 -7.87
C ASN A 28 2.43 -11.41 -7.17
N VAL A 29 1.74 -10.48 -7.82
CA VAL A 29 1.43 -9.16 -7.28
C VAL A 29 -0.07 -8.98 -7.22
N ILE A 30 -0.56 -8.38 -6.13
CA ILE A 30 -1.93 -7.89 -6.02
C ILE A 30 -1.84 -6.39 -5.71
N GLY A 31 -2.25 -5.58 -6.68
CA GLY A 31 -2.24 -4.12 -6.61
C GLY A 31 -3.52 -3.57 -6.01
N ILE A 32 -3.37 -2.57 -5.13
CA ILE A 32 -4.46 -1.77 -4.58
C ILE A 32 -4.26 -0.33 -5.04
N ASP A 33 -5.28 0.26 -5.67
CA ASP A 33 -5.26 1.67 -6.06
C ASP A 33 -6.68 2.21 -6.19
N LYS A 34 -6.86 3.53 -6.17
CA LYS A 34 -8.16 4.14 -6.50
C LYS A 34 -8.44 4.13 -8.01
N ASN A 35 -7.40 3.93 -8.83
CA ASN A 35 -7.52 3.80 -10.27
C ASN A 35 -8.11 2.42 -10.67
N THR A 36 -8.94 2.39 -11.70
CA THR A 36 -9.63 1.19 -12.20
C THR A 36 -8.71 0.13 -12.83
N SER A 37 -7.43 0.43 -13.01
CA SER A 37 -6.42 -0.52 -13.53
C SER A 37 -5.78 -1.41 -12.46
N ALA A 38 -6.12 -1.23 -11.18
CA ALA A 38 -5.64 -2.09 -10.10
C ALA A 38 -6.49 -3.36 -9.92
N ASP A 39 -5.89 -4.40 -9.32
CA ASP A 39 -6.61 -5.64 -8.99
C ASP A 39 -7.71 -5.40 -7.95
N ILE A 40 -7.45 -4.48 -7.01
CA ILE A 40 -8.38 -4.03 -5.99
C ILE A 40 -8.53 -2.51 -6.12
N ILE A 41 -9.75 -2.08 -6.45
CA ILE A 41 -10.10 -0.67 -6.57
C ILE A 41 -10.56 -0.18 -5.19
N ALA A 42 -9.74 0.63 -4.52
CA ALA A 42 -10.05 1.15 -3.19
C ALA A 42 -9.43 2.53 -2.95
N ASP A 43 -10.19 3.42 -2.32
CA ASP A 43 -9.73 4.75 -1.93
C ASP A 43 -9.26 4.77 -0.46
N LEU A 44 -7.94 4.81 -0.28
CA LEU A 44 -7.33 4.82 1.05
C LEU A 44 -7.51 6.13 1.82
N SER A 45 -8.04 7.19 1.18
CA SER A 45 -8.40 8.44 1.85
C SER A 45 -9.62 8.32 2.77
N THR A 46 -10.30 7.17 2.76
CA THR A 46 -11.47 6.90 3.60
C THR A 46 -11.28 5.66 4.46
N ALA A 47 -11.81 5.67 5.69
CA ALA A 47 -11.77 4.49 6.57
C ALA A 47 -12.41 3.26 5.92
N HIS A 48 -13.53 3.44 5.21
CA HIS A 48 -14.20 2.35 4.49
C HIS A 48 -13.33 1.79 3.37
N GLY A 49 -12.69 2.65 2.56
CA GLY A 49 -11.83 2.19 1.48
C GLY A 49 -10.56 1.48 1.99
N ARG A 50 -10.01 1.88 3.13
CA ARG A 50 -8.92 1.13 3.79
C ARG A 50 -9.36 -0.25 4.26
N GLN A 51 -10.55 -0.35 4.86
CA GLN A 51 -11.12 -1.64 5.27
C GLN A 51 -11.36 -2.55 4.07
N LEU A 52 -11.96 -2.01 3.00
CA LEU A 52 -12.21 -2.73 1.75
C LEU A 52 -10.91 -3.24 1.13
N ALA A 53 -9.89 -2.38 1.04
CA ALA A 53 -8.58 -2.73 0.51
C ALA A 53 -7.97 -3.95 1.22
N VAL A 54 -7.98 -3.92 2.57
CA VAL A 54 -7.46 -5.01 3.40
C VAL A 54 -8.29 -6.28 3.24
N SER A 55 -9.62 -6.19 3.37
CA SER A 55 -10.48 -7.37 3.32
C SER A 55 -10.39 -8.05 1.96
N SER A 56 -10.50 -7.29 0.87
CA SER A 56 -10.41 -7.85 -0.49
C SER A 56 -9.05 -8.47 -0.78
N ALA A 57 -7.95 -7.88 -0.30
CA ALA A 57 -6.63 -8.46 -0.47
C ALA A 57 -6.45 -9.76 0.31
N LEU A 58 -6.99 -9.84 1.53
CA LEU A 58 -6.93 -11.05 2.36
C LEU A 58 -7.87 -12.15 1.86
N ASP A 59 -8.99 -11.80 1.22
CA ASP A 59 -9.86 -12.76 0.55
C ASP A 59 -9.13 -13.43 -0.64
N LEU A 60 -8.37 -12.66 -1.43
CA LEU A 60 -7.57 -13.17 -2.55
C LEU A 60 -6.31 -13.92 -2.09
N CYS A 61 -5.69 -13.42 -1.01
CA CYS A 61 -4.44 -13.94 -0.46
C CYS A 61 -4.45 -13.92 1.09
N PRO A 62 -4.96 -14.97 1.75
CA PRO A 62 -5.03 -15.03 3.21
C PRO A 62 -3.68 -15.09 3.94
N ARG A 63 -2.58 -15.37 3.20
CA ARG A 63 -1.22 -15.54 3.73
C ARG A 63 -0.20 -14.84 2.82
N PRO A 64 -0.24 -13.50 2.70
CA PRO A 64 0.64 -12.80 1.76
C PRO A 64 2.11 -13.01 2.10
N LYS A 65 2.96 -12.94 1.08
CA LYS A 65 4.43 -12.97 1.22
C LYS A 65 4.93 -11.64 1.75
N ALA A 66 4.39 -10.54 1.22
CA ALA A 66 4.78 -9.21 1.65
C ALA A 66 3.66 -8.19 1.44
N VAL A 67 3.75 -7.08 2.17
CA VAL A 67 2.97 -5.86 1.91
C VAL A 67 3.92 -4.69 1.68
N VAL A 68 3.63 -3.89 0.66
CA VAL A 68 4.33 -2.63 0.37
C VAL A 68 3.32 -1.51 0.43
N ALA A 69 3.34 -0.76 1.53
CA ALA A 69 2.53 0.44 1.71
C ALA A 69 3.21 1.59 0.96
N ASN A 70 2.84 1.76 -0.31
CA ASN A 70 3.44 2.73 -1.24
C ASN A 70 2.48 3.86 -1.63
N ALA A 71 1.16 3.69 -1.48
CA ALA A 71 0.20 4.75 -1.77
C ALA A 71 0.56 6.04 -1.00
N GLY A 72 0.59 7.15 -1.73
CA GLY A 72 0.91 8.45 -1.17
C GLY A 72 0.42 9.59 -2.04
N LEU A 73 0.11 10.71 -1.41
CA LEU A 73 -0.22 11.98 -2.02
C LEU A 73 0.91 12.99 -1.80
N SER A 74 1.11 13.84 -2.81
CA SER A 74 2.12 14.88 -2.80
C SER A 74 1.80 15.97 -1.75
N PRO A 75 2.81 16.64 -1.16
CA PRO A 75 2.59 17.78 -0.25
C PRO A 75 1.80 18.95 -0.86
N ILE A 76 1.75 19.06 -2.19
CA ILE A 76 0.99 20.09 -2.92
C ILE A 76 -0.43 19.64 -3.31
N HIS A 77 -0.91 18.52 -2.77
CA HIS A 77 -2.27 18.06 -3.00
C HIS A 77 -3.28 19.08 -2.45
N GLU A 78 -4.39 19.29 -3.17
CA GLU A 78 -5.38 20.33 -2.86
C GLU A 78 -6.07 20.14 -1.52
N ASP A 79 -6.30 18.88 -1.13
CA ASP A 79 -6.87 18.51 0.16
C ASP A 79 -5.77 18.00 1.12
N PRO A 80 -5.42 18.78 2.16
CA PRO A 80 -4.42 18.37 3.15
C PRO A 80 -4.91 17.24 4.07
N PHE A 81 -6.22 17.07 4.25
CA PHE A 81 -6.75 15.94 5.03
C PHE A 81 -6.58 14.64 4.27
N ALA A 82 -6.80 14.62 2.96
CA ALA A 82 -6.49 13.47 2.13
C ALA A 82 -5.01 13.05 2.23
N ILE A 83 -4.08 14.01 2.35
CA ILE A 83 -2.65 13.71 2.55
C ILE A 83 -2.47 12.92 3.86
N LEU A 84 -3.06 13.37 4.97
CA LEU A 84 -2.99 12.66 6.25
C LEU A 84 -3.68 11.29 6.17
N GLU A 85 -4.87 11.23 5.57
CA GLU A 85 -5.65 10.00 5.42
C GLU A 85 -4.91 8.95 4.61
N VAL A 86 -4.23 9.31 3.53
CA VAL A 86 -3.50 8.36 2.68
C VAL A 86 -2.10 8.07 3.25
N ASN A 87 -1.29 9.10 3.50
CA ASN A 87 0.13 8.93 3.82
C ASN A 87 0.37 8.42 5.23
N TRP A 88 -0.59 8.64 6.15
CA TRP A 88 -0.49 8.17 7.53
C TRP A 88 -1.49 7.06 7.81
N LEU A 89 -2.80 7.36 7.78
CA LEU A 89 -3.82 6.38 8.16
C LEU A 89 -3.91 5.21 7.18
N GLY A 90 -3.76 5.49 5.88
CA GLY A 90 -3.65 4.49 4.80
C GLY A 90 -2.54 3.50 5.05
N VAL A 91 -1.35 3.99 5.35
CA VAL A 91 -0.18 3.16 5.65
C VAL A 91 -0.39 2.39 6.95
N LYS A 92 -0.73 3.09 8.04
CA LYS A 92 -0.90 2.50 9.38
C LYS A 92 -1.94 1.39 9.37
N ASP A 93 -3.16 1.67 8.89
CA ASP A 93 -4.27 0.73 8.98
C ASP A 93 -4.03 -0.50 8.10
N VAL A 94 -3.38 -0.34 6.95
CA VAL A 94 -2.93 -1.47 6.12
C VAL A 94 -1.90 -2.29 6.88
N LEU A 95 -0.80 -1.70 7.35
CA LEU A 95 0.29 -2.45 8.00
C LEU A 95 -0.16 -3.15 9.29
N ASP A 96 -0.95 -2.48 10.13
CA ASP A 96 -1.52 -3.06 11.34
C ASP A 96 -2.38 -4.28 11.01
N SER A 97 -3.22 -4.18 9.97
CA SER A 97 -4.11 -5.27 9.56
C SER A 97 -3.36 -6.45 8.95
N PHE A 98 -2.24 -6.19 8.26
CA PHE A 98 -1.42 -7.23 7.63
C PHE A 98 -0.40 -7.87 8.58
N LEU A 99 -0.17 -7.31 9.77
CA LEU A 99 0.79 -7.83 10.75
C LEU A 99 0.56 -9.33 11.06
N HIS A 100 -0.67 -9.68 11.44
CA HIS A 100 -1.00 -11.07 11.80
C HIS A 100 -1.03 -12.01 10.57
N PRO A 101 -1.62 -11.66 9.41
CA PRO A 101 -1.48 -12.45 8.19
C PRO A 101 -0.03 -12.71 7.77
N LEU A 102 0.83 -11.70 7.81
CA LEU A 102 2.25 -11.82 7.46
C LEU A 102 3.00 -12.71 8.44
N SER A 103 2.67 -12.68 9.74
CA SER A 103 3.34 -13.52 10.74
C SER A 103 3.10 -15.02 10.52
N LYS A 104 2.10 -15.40 9.72
CA LYS A 104 1.84 -16.80 9.31
C LYS A 104 2.77 -17.27 8.19
N ASN A 105 3.56 -16.37 7.60
CA ASN A 105 4.57 -16.67 6.60
C ASN A 105 5.96 -16.48 7.22
N LYS A 106 6.82 -17.53 7.21
CA LYS A 106 8.16 -17.45 7.81
C LYS A 106 9.05 -16.38 7.17
N GLY A 107 8.78 -16.00 5.92
CA GLY A 107 9.47 -14.93 5.20
C GLY A 107 8.64 -13.66 5.05
N GLY A 108 7.59 -13.48 5.87
CA GLY A 108 6.71 -12.32 5.81
C GLY A 108 7.47 -11.01 5.94
N CYS A 109 7.25 -10.09 5.00
CA CYS A 109 7.93 -8.79 4.96
C CYS A 109 6.94 -7.64 4.82
N ALA A 110 7.20 -6.52 5.48
CA ALA A 110 6.46 -5.29 5.32
C ALA A 110 7.41 -4.14 4.98
N VAL A 111 7.03 -3.32 4.00
CA VAL A 111 7.77 -2.12 3.60
C VAL A 111 6.82 -0.94 3.58
N ALA A 112 7.21 0.15 4.25
CA ALA A 112 6.53 1.43 4.15
C ALA A 112 7.38 2.39 3.32
N ILE A 113 6.80 2.95 2.25
CA ILE A 113 7.46 4.00 1.48
C ILE A 113 7.17 5.34 2.15
N SER A 114 8.22 5.97 2.67
CA SER A 114 8.16 7.31 3.25
C SER A 114 8.77 8.33 2.28
N SER A 115 9.25 9.44 2.80
CA SER A 115 9.96 10.48 2.05
C SER A 115 11.11 11.04 2.88
N ILE A 116 12.14 11.55 2.20
CA ILE A 116 13.21 12.32 2.86
C ILE A 116 12.65 13.49 3.68
N GLY A 117 11.47 14.01 3.31
CA GLY A 117 10.76 15.04 4.08
C GLY A 117 10.51 14.66 5.54
N ALA A 118 10.35 13.37 5.85
CA ALA A 118 10.21 12.90 7.22
C ALA A 118 11.51 13.03 8.04
N ALA A 119 12.67 13.01 7.39
CA ALA A 119 13.97 13.11 8.05
C ALA A 119 14.47 14.56 8.19
N VAL A 120 14.16 15.42 7.20
CA VAL A 120 14.66 16.81 7.18
C VAL A 120 13.73 17.81 7.89
N GLY A 121 12.49 17.43 8.21
CA GLY A 121 11.50 18.29 8.85
C GLY A 121 10.82 19.27 7.86
N GLY A 122 9.73 19.92 8.30
CA GLY A 122 9.06 20.97 7.54
C GLY A 122 9.86 22.28 7.55
N ASP A 123 9.59 23.16 6.57
CA ASP A 123 10.22 24.48 6.48
C ASP A 123 10.13 25.21 7.83
N LYS A 124 11.25 25.77 8.28
CA LYS A 124 11.35 26.51 9.56
C LYS A 124 10.81 27.94 9.49
N ASN A 125 10.09 28.26 8.40
CA ASN A 125 9.65 29.62 8.10
C ASN A 125 8.23 29.87 8.61
#